data_AF-A0A2G2HM07-F1
#
_entry.id   AF-A0A2G2HM07-F1
#
_cell.length_a   1.000
_cell.length_b   1.000
_cell.length_c   1.000
_cell.angle_alpha   90.00
_cell.angle_beta   90.00
_cell.angle_gamma   90.00
#
_symmetry.space_group_name_H-M   'P 1'
#
loop_
_entity.id
_entity.type
_entity.pdbx_description
1 polymer ?
#
loop_
_entity_poly.entity_id
_entity_poly.type
_entity_poly.pdbx_seq_one_letter_code
_entity_poly.pdbx_strand_id
1 'polypeptide(L)'
;AFPKREDPRDGFISLTGVQGPRDLPEGATVGTASLRRESQTLAMRPDLSIVTFRGNVQTRLKKLEDGLADATYLAMSGLERLEMTHVAIPVPITDMIPAAGQGIITVAARPEEMDRDIVDLLVSLNHEDTRLAALAERAFLVELDGSCRTAMGGHARLEGSEWKFDGEVLEPDGSRRWAKSGSIAAGASDAQLADLGRGIGERIRESAGGELPAFEDD
;
A
#
# COMPACT_ATOMS: atom_id res chain seq x y z
N ALA A 1 2.60 4.61 19.28
CA ALA A 1 1.14 4.76 19.20
C ALA A 1 0.66 4.57 17.76
N PHE A 2 -0.54 4.02 17.56
CA PHE A 2 -1.18 3.80 16.26
C PHE A 2 -2.57 4.45 16.23
N PRO A 3 -2.69 5.73 15.84
CA PRO A 3 -3.99 6.36 15.62
C PRO A 3 -4.81 5.62 14.56
N LYS A 4 -6.11 5.94 14.49
CA LYS A 4 -7.02 5.33 13.52
C LYS A 4 -6.49 5.50 12.08
N ARG A 5 -6.44 4.39 11.34
CA ARG A 5 -6.05 4.32 9.93
C ARG A 5 -7.01 5.14 9.06
N GLU A 6 -6.45 5.96 8.18
CA GLU A 6 -7.18 6.65 7.11
C GLU A 6 -7.32 5.76 5.86
N ASP A 7 -8.01 6.26 4.82
CA ASP A 7 -8.22 5.51 3.59
C ASP A 7 -6.90 4.94 3.02
N PRO A 8 -6.75 3.59 2.99
CA PRO A 8 -5.52 2.96 2.57
C PRO A 8 -5.39 2.90 1.05
N ARG A 9 -6.44 3.24 0.28
CA ARG A 9 -6.43 3.11 -1.17
C ARG A 9 -5.46 4.07 -1.84
N ASP A 10 -5.01 3.68 -3.03
CA ASP A 10 -4.40 4.61 -3.96
C ASP A 10 -5.50 5.45 -4.63
N GLY A 11 -5.24 6.75 -4.79
CA GLY A 11 -6.07 7.67 -5.55
C GLY A 11 -5.50 7.83 -6.95
N PHE A 12 -6.33 7.54 -7.95
CA PHE A 12 -6.04 7.74 -9.37
C PHE A 12 -6.42 9.16 -9.77
N ILE A 13 -5.53 9.84 -10.49
CA ILE A 13 -5.68 11.25 -10.88
C ILE A 13 -5.44 11.35 -12.38
N SER A 14 -6.41 11.89 -13.11
CA SER A 14 -6.32 12.18 -14.54
C SER A 14 -7.04 13.49 -14.87
N LEU A 15 -6.56 14.22 -15.87
CA LEU A 15 -7.14 15.49 -16.31
C LEU A 15 -8.17 15.32 -17.44
N THR A 16 -8.30 14.12 -18.02
CA THR A 16 -9.11 13.85 -19.20
C THR A 16 -10.47 13.20 -18.87
N GLY A 17 -10.83 13.12 -17.59
CA GLY A 17 -12.09 12.53 -17.13
C GLY A 17 -12.10 10.99 -17.06
N VAL A 18 -10.96 10.35 -17.31
CA VAL A 18 -10.75 8.90 -17.11
C VAL A 18 -10.98 8.56 -15.63
N GLN A 19 -11.73 7.50 -15.35
CA GLN A 19 -12.16 7.16 -13.99
C GLN A 19 -11.22 6.19 -13.26
N GLY A 20 -10.34 5.52 -13.99
CA GLY A 20 -9.39 4.57 -13.42
C GLY A 20 -8.35 4.11 -14.42
N PRO A 21 -7.33 3.35 -13.95
CA PRO A 21 -6.23 2.95 -14.81
C PRO A 21 -6.63 2.00 -15.95
N ARG A 22 -7.70 1.21 -15.77
CA ARG A 22 -8.21 0.32 -16.81
C ARG A 22 -8.79 1.09 -18.00
N ASP A 23 -9.28 2.30 -17.75
CA ASP A 23 -9.99 3.13 -18.72
C ASP A 23 -9.07 4.10 -19.48
N LEU A 24 -7.76 4.04 -19.24
CA LEU A 24 -6.78 4.85 -19.95
C LEU A 24 -6.75 4.50 -21.45
N PRO A 25 -6.50 5.48 -22.35
CA PRO A 25 -6.25 5.20 -23.76
C PRO A 25 -5.11 4.19 -23.96
N GLU A 26 -5.10 3.52 -25.11
CA GLU A 26 -4.00 2.63 -25.49
C GLU A 26 -2.67 3.41 -25.54
N GLY A 27 -1.63 2.87 -24.94
CA GLY A 27 -0.30 3.50 -24.92
C GLY A 27 -0.18 4.75 -24.04
N ALA A 28 -1.17 5.05 -23.19
CA ALA A 28 -1.11 6.20 -22.29
C ALA A 28 0.05 6.09 -21.29
N THR A 29 0.51 7.24 -20.82
CA THR A 29 1.65 7.38 -19.90
C THR A 29 1.17 7.63 -18.47
N VAL A 30 1.67 6.85 -17.51
CA VAL A 30 1.35 6.99 -16.09
C VAL A 30 2.58 7.42 -15.28
N GLY A 31 2.43 8.49 -14.52
CA GLY A 31 3.47 9.02 -13.64
C GLY A 31 3.45 8.35 -12.27
N THR A 32 4.50 7.60 -11.92
CA THR A 32 4.68 7.04 -10.55
C THR A 32 6.16 6.77 -10.29
N ALA A 33 6.58 6.82 -9.03
CA ALA A 33 7.91 6.36 -8.59
C ALA A 33 7.79 5.15 -7.63
N SER A 34 6.58 4.65 -7.43
CA SER A 34 6.32 3.44 -6.64
C SER A 34 6.35 2.25 -7.57
N LEU A 35 7.32 1.36 -7.36
CA LEU A 35 7.44 0.12 -8.12
C LEU A 35 6.19 -0.74 -7.99
N ARG A 36 5.61 -0.82 -6.77
CA ARG A 36 4.31 -1.47 -6.55
C ARG A 36 3.22 -0.96 -7.49
N ARG A 37 3.02 0.35 -7.55
CA ARG A 37 1.96 0.93 -8.40
C ARG A 37 2.24 0.74 -9.88
N GLU A 38 3.50 0.87 -10.28
CA GLU A 38 3.97 0.60 -11.64
C GLU A 38 3.67 -0.85 -12.05
N SER A 39 4.17 -1.82 -11.30
CA SER A 39 3.97 -3.24 -11.60
C SER A 39 2.50 -3.65 -11.58
N GLN A 40 1.70 -3.14 -10.63
CA GLN A 40 0.25 -3.37 -10.60
C GLN A 40 -0.46 -2.76 -11.82
N THR A 41 -0.03 -1.58 -12.26
CA THR A 41 -0.58 -0.90 -13.44
C THR A 41 -0.26 -1.71 -14.71
N LEU A 42 1.00 -2.10 -14.88
CA LEU A 42 1.45 -2.89 -16.04
C LEU A 42 0.83 -4.29 -16.06
N ALA A 43 0.63 -4.92 -14.89
CA ALA A 43 -0.10 -6.19 -14.80
C ALA A 43 -1.56 -6.07 -15.26
N MET A 44 -2.20 -4.92 -15.07
CA MET A 44 -3.56 -4.66 -15.56
C MET A 44 -3.59 -4.23 -17.04
N ARG A 45 -2.60 -3.44 -17.47
CA ARG A 45 -2.52 -2.81 -18.78
C ARG A 45 -1.06 -2.77 -19.27
N PRO A 46 -0.56 -3.87 -19.88
CA PRO A 46 0.84 -3.99 -20.33
C PRO A 46 1.23 -3.02 -21.45
N ASP A 47 0.26 -2.38 -22.11
CA ASP A 47 0.48 -1.40 -23.17
C ASP A 47 0.85 0.01 -22.66
N LEU A 48 0.63 0.29 -21.38
CA LEU A 48 0.89 1.61 -20.81
C LEU A 48 2.40 1.87 -20.63
N SER A 49 2.78 3.13 -20.74
CA SER A 49 4.13 3.59 -20.45
C SER A 49 4.23 4.18 -19.04
N ILE A 50 5.34 3.94 -18.35
CA ILE A 50 5.57 4.48 -17.00
C ILE A 50 6.67 5.53 -17.02
N VAL A 51 6.44 6.66 -16.35
CA VAL A 51 7.44 7.70 -16.15
C VAL A 51 7.59 8.04 -14.67
N THR A 52 8.83 8.32 -14.25
CA THR A 52 9.13 8.55 -12.85
C THR A 52 8.62 9.91 -12.35
N PHE A 53 7.65 9.88 -11.43
CA PHE A 53 7.16 11.07 -10.72
C PHE A 53 7.72 11.15 -9.29
N ARG A 54 8.77 11.96 -9.10
CA ARG A 54 9.31 12.36 -7.78
C ARG A 54 8.92 13.80 -7.44
N GLY A 55 8.91 14.11 -6.15
CA GLY A 55 8.49 15.39 -5.58
C GLY A 55 7.37 15.23 -4.55
N ASN A 56 6.97 16.33 -3.92
CA ASN A 56 5.78 16.38 -3.07
C ASN A 56 4.48 16.33 -3.93
N VAL A 57 3.31 16.35 -3.27
CA VAL A 57 2.01 16.28 -3.94
C VAL A 57 1.86 17.38 -4.99
N GLN A 58 2.17 18.63 -4.64
CA GLN A 58 2.00 19.79 -5.51
C GLN A 58 2.90 19.72 -6.75
N THR A 59 4.17 19.35 -6.59
CA THR A 59 5.09 19.18 -7.74
C THR A 59 4.60 18.07 -8.67
N ARG A 60 4.05 16.98 -8.13
CA ARG A 60 3.53 15.87 -8.96
C ARG A 60 2.27 16.27 -9.73
N LEU A 61 1.34 16.98 -9.09
CA LEU A 61 0.15 17.51 -9.75
C LEU A 61 0.54 18.50 -10.84
N LYS A 62 1.53 19.36 -10.59
CA LYS A 62 2.04 20.29 -11.60
C LYS A 62 2.63 19.56 -12.83
N LYS A 63 3.40 18.49 -12.61
CA LYS A 63 3.91 17.65 -13.71
C LYS A 63 2.79 17.02 -14.55
N LEU A 64 1.68 16.65 -13.91
CA LEU A 64 0.49 16.15 -14.61
C LEU A 64 -0.18 17.26 -15.44
N GLU A 65 -0.35 18.46 -14.86
CA GLU A 65 -0.88 19.64 -15.56
C GLU A 65 -0.03 20.06 -16.76
N ASP A 66 1.30 19.92 -16.64
CA ASP A 66 2.25 20.23 -17.71
C ASP A 66 2.28 19.15 -18.81
N GLY A 67 1.46 18.10 -18.70
CA GLY A 67 1.30 17.07 -19.72
C GLY A 67 2.43 16.04 -19.76
N LEU A 68 3.19 15.88 -18.67
CA LEU A 68 4.28 14.88 -18.62
C LEU A 68 3.78 13.44 -18.45
N ALA A 69 2.50 13.25 -18.13
CA ALA A 69 1.80 11.97 -18.07
C ALA A 69 0.29 12.22 -18.28
N ASP A 70 -0.46 11.17 -18.60
CA ASP A 70 -1.92 11.19 -18.75
C ASP A 70 -2.64 10.96 -17.41
N ALA A 71 -1.97 10.29 -16.48
CA ALA A 71 -2.45 10.05 -15.12
C ALA A 71 -1.30 9.89 -14.12
N THR A 72 -1.61 10.01 -12.83
CA THR A 72 -0.70 9.68 -11.74
C THR A 72 -1.45 9.07 -10.56
N TYR A 73 -0.70 8.63 -9.54
CA TYR A 73 -1.25 8.11 -8.30
C TYR A 73 -0.73 8.89 -7.09
N LEU A 74 -1.61 9.13 -6.13
CA LEU A 74 -1.28 9.57 -4.78
C LEU A 74 -1.99 8.68 -3.76
N ALA A 75 -1.54 8.64 -2.51
CA ALA A 75 -2.29 7.90 -1.48
C ALA A 75 -3.54 8.70 -1.08
N MET A 76 -4.70 8.06 -0.95
CA MET A 76 -5.93 8.75 -0.52
C MET A 76 -5.74 9.40 0.84
N SER A 77 -5.14 8.70 1.81
CA SER A 77 -4.76 9.29 3.11
C SER A 77 -3.80 10.49 3.01
N GLY A 78 -2.93 10.54 2.00
CA GLY A 78 -2.09 11.71 1.77
C GLY A 78 -2.91 12.92 1.30
N LEU A 79 -3.92 12.68 0.48
CA LEU A 79 -4.84 13.71 -0.01
C LEU A 79 -5.84 14.15 1.05
N GLU A 80 -6.35 13.24 1.88
CA GLU A 80 -7.24 13.52 3.01
C GLU A 80 -6.62 14.55 3.95
N ARG A 81 -5.37 14.33 4.35
CA ARG A 81 -4.61 15.24 5.24
C ARG A 81 -4.34 16.62 4.64
N LEU A 82 -4.42 16.73 3.32
CA LEU A 82 -4.26 17.99 2.59
C LEU A 82 -5.59 18.60 2.17
N GLU A 83 -6.73 17.97 2.51
CA GLU A 83 -8.07 18.38 2.08
C GLU A 83 -8.24 18.38 0.55
N MET A 84 -7.51 17.48 -0.14
CA MET A 84 -7.41 17.40 -1.60
C MET A 84 -8.05 16.14 -2.19
N THR A 85 -8.92 15.43 -1.46
CA THR A 85 -9.51 14.17 -1.97
C THR A 85 -10.30 14.34 -3.26
N HIS A 86 -10.85 15.52 -3.50
CA HIS A 86 -11.59 15.87 -4.72
C HIS A 86 -10.80 15.76 -6.03
N VAL A 87 -9.45 15.71 -5.97
CA VAL A 87 -8.60 15.59 -7.17
C VAL A 87 -8.42 14.15 -7.63
N ALA A 88 -8.84 13.16 -6.83
CA ALA A 88 -8.55 11.75 -7.07
C ALA A 88 -9.79 10.87 -6.95
N ILE A 89 -9.79 9.80 -7.74
CA ILE A 89 -10.76 8.71 -7.63
C ILE A 89 -10.09 7.54 -6.90
N PRO A 90 -10.61 7.06 -5.77
CA PRO A 90 -10.03 5.92 -5.07
C PRO A 90 -10.08 4.66 -5.92
N VAL A 91 -8.92 4.03 -6.13
CA VAL A 91 -8.81 2.75 -6.84
C VAL A 91 -9.32 1.63 -5.93
N PRO A 92 -10.17 0.71 -6.44
CA PRO A 92 -10.59 -0.46 -5.67
C PRO A 92 -9.40 -1.31 -5.22
N ILE A 93 -9.44 -1.81 -3.98
CA ILE A 93 -8.38 -2.67 -3.43
C ILE A 93 -8.23 -3.97 -4.23
N THR A 94 -9.31 -4.45 -4.87
CA THR A 94 -9.29 -5.60 -5.76
C THR A 94 -8.47 -5.37 -7.03
N ASP A 95 -8.35 -4.11 -7.47
CA ASP A 95 -7.50 -3.74 -8.60
C ASP A 95 -6.08 -3.41 -8.15
N MET A 96 -5.93 -2.72 -7.02
CA MET A 96 -4.64 -2.26 -6.52
C MET A 96 -4.53 -2.46 -5.01
N ILE A 97 -3.85 -3.53 -4.58
CA ILE A 97 -3.60 -3.77 -3.16
C ILE A 97 -2.67 -2.68 -2.62
N PRO A 98 -3.03 -1.95 -1.55
CA PRO A 98 -2.21 -0.90 -0.97
C PRO A 98 -0.81 -1.38 -0.55
N ALA A 99 0.11 -0.43 -0.40
CA ALA A 99 1.34 -0.70 0.33
C ALA A 99 0.99 -1.06 1.79
N ALA A 100 1.70 -2.04 2.35
CA ALA A 100 1.62 -2.34 3.77
C ALA A 100 1.92 -1.07 4.60
N GLY A 101 1.04 -0.79 5.57
CA GLY A 101 1.04 0.41 6.39
C GLY A 101 0.42 1.65 5.76
N GLN A 102 -0.03 1.62 4.49
CA GLN A 102 -0.59 2.81 3.84
C GLN A 102 -1.81 3.32 4.61
N GLY A 103 -1.84 4.63 4.89
CA GLY A 103 -2.87 5.29 5.70
C GLY A 103 -2.65 5.25 7.21
N ILE A 104 -1.67 4.48 7.70
CA ILE A 104 -1.33 4.41 9.12
C ILE A 104 -0.26 5.45 9.46
N ILE A 105 -0.50 6.24 10.50
CA ILE A 105 0.54 7.04 11.16
C ILE A 105 1.00 6.27 12.38
N THR A 106 2.30 6.32 12.66
CA THR A 106 2.87 5.71 13.87
C THR A 106 3.69 6.75 14.61
N VAL A 107 3.47 6.85 15.92
CA VAL A 107 4.37 7.60 16.81
C VAL A 107 5.38 6.62 17.40
N ALA A 108 6.66 6.79 17.03
CA ALA A 108 7.78 6.05 17.59
C ALA A 108 8.43 6.85 18.72
N ALA A 109 8.74 6.19 19.83
CA ALA A 109 9.29 6.81 21.02
C ALA A 109 10.18 5.83 21.80
N ARG A 110 10.98 6.35 22.73
CA ARG A 110 11.81 5.58 23.69
C ARG A 110 11.16 5.69 25.08
N PRO A 111 10.19 4.82 25.41
CA PRO A 111 9.35 4.99 26.62
C PRO A 111 10.16 4.99 27.91
N GLU A 112 11.30 4.31 27.95
CA GLU A 112 12.24 4.28 29.08
C GLU A 112 12.89 5.63 29.39
N GLU A 113 12.87 6.58 28.44
CA GLU A 113 13.39 7.94 28.58
C GLU A 113 12.28 8.99 28.81
N MET A 114 11.03 8.57 29.02
CA MET A 114 9.86 9.46 29.03
C MET A 114 9.14 9.46 30.38
N ASP A 115 8.55 10.61 30.72
CA ASP A 115 7.62 10.70 31.84
C ASP A 115 6.42 9.79 31.61
N ARG A 116 5.97 9.12 32.69
CA ARG A 116 4.87 8.16 32.64
C ARG A 116 3.59 8.75 32.03
N ASP A 117 3.28 10.00 32.36
CA ASP A 117 2.08 10.68 31.86
C ASP A 117 2.12 10.84 30.32
N ILE A 118 3.31 11.00 29.73
CA ILE A 118 3.47 11.08 28.27
C ILE A 118 3.31 9.68 27.66
N VAL A 119 3.84 8.64 28.29
CA VAL A 119 3.65 7.25 27.85
C VAL A 119 2.16 6.90 27.84
N ASP A 120 1.44 7.23 28.92
CA ASP A 120 0.01 6.96 29.04
C ASP A 120 -0.80 7.75 27.98
N LEU A 121 -0.42 9.01 27.71
CA LEU A 121 -1.00 9.80 26.63
C LEU A 121 -0.78 9.13 25.26
N LEU A 122 0.44 8.66 24.96
CA LEU A 122 0.71 7.97 23.70
C LEU A 122 -0.07 6.66 23.58
N VAL A 123 -0.22 5.91 24.68
CA VAL A 123 -1.04 4.68 24.71
C VAL A 123 -2.50 5.00 24.42
N SER A 124 -3.02 6.12 24.92
CA SER A 124 -4.41 6.56 24.68
C SER A 124 -4.72 6.87 23.22
N LEU A 125 -3.70 7.13 22.40
CA LEU A 125 -3.85 7.37 20.95
C LEU A 125 -3.97 6.07 20.14
N ASN A 126 -3.83 4.89 20.77
CA ASN A 126 -3.93 3.63 20.04
C ASN A 126 -5.37 3.33 19.63
N HIS A 127 -5.54 3.10 18.33
CA HIS A 127 -6.66 2.42 17.75
C HIS A 127 -6.27 0.96 17.50
N GLU A 128 -6.91 0.05 18.23
CA GLU A 128 -6.48 -1.35 18.32
C GLU A 128 -6.48 -2.05 16.95
N ASP A 129 -7.53 -1.90 16.16
CA ASP A 129 -7.59 -2.49 14.83
C ASP A 129 -6.46 -1.97 13.92
N THR A 130 -6.06 -0.71 14.07
CA THR A 130 -4.96 -0.16 13.28
C THR A 130 -3.62 -0.74 13.70
N ARG A 131 -3.40 -0.89 15.00
CA ARG A 131 -2.21 -1.55 15.55
C ARG A 131 -2.11 -3.01 15.06
N LEU A 132 -3.22 -3.74 15.12
CA LEU A 132 -3.32 -5.14 14.70
C LEU A 132 -3.14 -5.31 13.18
N ALA A 133 -3.73 -4.43 12.37
CA ALA A 133 -3.51 -4.41 10.92
C ALA A 133 -2.03 -4.15 10.59
N ALA A 134 -1.41 -3.16 11.24
CA ALA A 134 0.00 -2.84 11.06
C ALA A 134 0.92 -4.02 11.44
N LEU A 135 0.57 -4.78 12.47
CA LEU A 135 1.32 -5.95 12.92
C LEU A 135 1.35 -7.04 11.83
N ALA A 136 0.17 -7.40 11.30
CA ALA A 136 0.05 -8.39 10.23
C ALA A 136 0.77 -7.94 8.95
N GLU A 137 0.53 -6.69 8.53
CA GLU A 137 1.13 -6.12 7.32
C GLU A 137 2.66 -6.01 7.40
N ARG A 138 3.20 -5.69 8.59
CA ARG A 138 4.64 -5.68 8.82
C ARG A 138 5.24 -7.08 8.84
N ALA A 139 4.56 -8.05 9.46
CA ALA A 139 5.02 -9.45 9.45
C ALA A 139 5.12 -10.02 8.04
N PHE A 140 4.13 -9.70 7.19
CA PHE A 140 4.14 -10.01 5.75
C PHE A 140 5.36 -9.41 5.03
N LEU A 141 5.63 -8.12 5.21
CA LEU A 141 6.79 -7.48 4.56
C LEU A 141 8.11 -8.08 5.04
N VAL A 142 8.27 -8.30 6.35
CA VAL A 142 9.48 -8.90 6.92
C VAL A 142 9.72 -10.29 6.35
N GLU A 143 8.66 -11.09 6.20
CA GLU A 143 8.75 -12.44 5.63
C GLU A 143 9.22 -12.45 4.17
N LEU A 144 8.93 -11.41 3.40
CA LEU A 144 9.29 -11.30 1.99
C LEU A 144 10.54 -10.46 1.74
N ASP A 145 11.25 -10.02 2.80
CA ASP A 145 12.33 -9.02 2.72
C ASP A 145 11.90 -7.74 1.97
N GLY A 146 10.62 -7.37 2.15
CA GLY A 146 9.96 -6.27 1.46
C GLY A 146 10.33 -4.89 2.00
N SER A 147 10.30 -3.89 1.13
CA SER A 147 10.61 -2.49 1.46
C SER A 147 9.73 -1.52 0.66
N CYS A 148 9.96 -0.21 0.83
CA CYS A 148 9.28 0.80 0.01
C CYS A 148 9.68 0.76 -1.49
N ARG A 149 10.70 -0.03 -1.84
CA ARG A 149 11.22 -0.19 -3.20
C ARG A 149 10.82 -1.51 -3.86
N THR A 150 10.01 -2.34 -3.19
CA THR A 150 9.57 -3.63 -3.74
C THR A 150 8.17 -3.55 -4.35
N ALA A 151 7.89 -4.40 -5.34
CA ALA A 151 6.59 -4.49 -6.00
C ALA A 151 5.60 -5.34 -5.17
N MET A 152 5.34 -4.90 -3.92
CA MET A 152 4.58 -5.68 -2.95
C MET A 152 3.37 -4.93 -2.39
N GLY A 153 2.20 -5.55 -2.43
CA GLY A 153 0.99 -5.07 -1.78
C GLY A 153 0.65 -5.92 -0.56
N GLY A 154 0.16 -5.30 0.52
CA GLY A 154 -0.25 -6.01 1.73
C GLY A 154 -1.31 -5.22 2.48
N HIS A 155 -2.48 -5.81 2.70
CA HIS A 155 -3.60 -5.12 3.32
C HIS A 155 -4.40 -6.03 4.27
N ALA A 156 -4.31 -5.71 5.56
CA ALA A 156 -5.06 -6.30 6.65
C ALA A 156 -6.24 -5.40 7.05
N ARG A 157 -7.41 -6.01 7.25
CA ARG A 157 -8.63 -5.30 7.68
C ARG A 157 -9.56 -6.20 8.47
N LEU A 158 -10.27 -5.62 9.43
CA LEU A 158 -11.35 -6.29 10.15
C LEU A 158 -12.66 -6.08 9.38
N GLU A 159 -13.31 -7.17 8.97
CA GLU A 159 -14.62 -7.17 8.32
C GLU A 159 -15.59 -8.05 9.13
N GLY A 160 -16.49 -7.41 9.88
CA GLY A 160 -17.43 -8.12 10.75
C GLY A 160 -16.69 -8.87 11.86
N SER A 161 -16.73 -10.20 11.84
CA SER A 161 -16.12 -11.07 12.85
C SER A 161 -14.79 -11.69 12.41
N GLU A 162 -14.20 -11.24 11.30
CA GLU A 162 -12.97 -11.80 10.77
C GLU A 162 -11.98 -10.71 10.32
N TRP A 163 -10.72 -10.92 10.67
CA TRP A 163 -9.60 -10.28 10.00
C TRP A 163 -9.39 -10.92 8.64
N LYS A 164 -9.21 -10.10 7.61
CA LYS A 164 -8.83 -10.51 6.26
C LYS A 164 -7.49 -9.89 5.90
N PHE A 165 -6.66 -10.67 5.22
CA PHE A 165 -5.38 -10.24 4.69
C PHE A 165 -5.31 -10.58 3.21
N ASP A 166 -5.01 -9.58 2.38
CA ASP A 166 -4.67 -9.75 0.97
C ASP A 166 -3.23 -9.30 0.75
N GLY A 167 -2.40 -10.18 0.20
CA GLY A 167 -0.99 -9.92 -0.07
C GLY A 167 -0.59 -10.31 -1.49
N GLU A 168 0.37 -9.58 -2.04
CA GLU A 168 0.92 -9.89 -3.36
C GLU A 168 2.36 -9.43 -3.57
N VAL A 169 3.02 -10.11 -4.52
CA VAL A 169 4.33 -9.75 -5.09
C VAL A 169 4.17 -9.79 -6.61
N LEU A 170 4.78 -8.83 -7.31
CA LEU A 170 4.83 -8.77 -8.76
C LEU A 170 6.26 -8.67 -9.27
N GLU A 171 6.48 -9.11 -10.50
CA GLU A 171 7.66 -8.70 -11.27
C GLU A 171 7.59 -7.19 -11.54
N PRO A 172 8.73 -6.47 -11.61
CA PRO A 172 8.79 -5.04 -11.90
C PRO A 172 7.93 -4.63 -13.12
N ASP A 173 7.99 -5.42 -14.19
CA ASP A 173 7.25 -5.19 -15.45
C ASP A 173 5.77 -5.64 -15.40
N GLY A 174 5.31 -6.19 -14.28
CA GLY A 174 3.95 -6.70 -14.10
C GLY A 174 3.66 -8.03 -14.83
N SER A 175 4.65 -8.66 -15.47
CA SER A 175 4.47 -9.88 -16.28
C SER A 175 4.05 -11.10 -15.44
N ARG A 176 4.41 -11.13 -14.16
CA ARG A 176 3.98 -12.16 -13.21
C ARG A 176 3.50 -11.53 -11.92
N ARG A 177 2.49 -12.16 -11.34
CA ARG A 177 1.84 -11.77 -10.09
C ARG A 177 1.57 -12.99 -9.24
N TRP A 178 2.02 -12.97 -8.00
CA TRP A 178 1.70 -13.96 -6.98
C TRP A 178 0.87 -13.29 -5.90
N ALA A 179 -0.38 -13.72 -5.77
CA ALA A 179 -1.32 -13.18 -4.79
C ALA A 179 -1.85 -14.30 -3.91
N LYS A 180 -1.97 -14.02 -2.60
CA LYS A 180 -2.61 -14.91 -1.62
C LYS A 180 -3.47 -14.08 -0.68
N SER A 181 -4.57 -14.70 -0.26
CA SER A 181 -5.47 -14.15 0.76
C SER A 181 -5.65 -15.13 1.91
N GLY A 182 -6.09 -14.62 3.04
CA GLY A 182 -6.38 -15.41 4.23
C GLY A 182 -7.27 -14.65 5.20
N SER A 183 -7.85 -15.38 6.15
CA SER A 183 -8.63 -14.80 7.23
C SER A 183 -8.38 -15.50 8.56
N ILE A 184 -8.68 -14.79 9.64
CA ILE A 184 -8.69 -15.33 10.99
C ILE A 184 -9.79 -14.63 11.81
N ALA A 185 -10.28 -15.26 12.86
CA ALA A 185 -11.32 -14.69 13.71
C ALA A 185 -10.90 -13.33 14.33
N ALA A 186 -11.86 -12.44 14.54
CA ALA A 186 -11.64 -11.11 15.13
C ALA A 186 -10.93 -11.14 16.50
N GLY A 187 -11.16 -12.19 17.29
CA GLY A 187 -10.55 -12.41 18.60
C GLY A 187 -9.15 -13.03 18.55
N ALA A 188 -8.49 -13.04 17.39
CA ALA A 188 -7.10 -13.50 17.25
C ALA A 188 -6.16 -12.64 18.10
N SER A 189 -5.21 -13.29 18.76
CA SER A 189 -4.11 -12.63 19.45
C SER A 189 -3.16 -11.94 18.48
N ASP A 190 -2.34 -11.01 18.99
CA ASP A 190 -1.25 -10.38 18.27
C ASP A 190 -0.38 -11.38 17.49
N ALA A 191 0.02 -12.48 18.14
CA ALA A 191 0.85 -13.51 17.53
C ALA A 191 0.13 -14.17 16.34
N GLN A 192 -1.15 -14.51 16.50
CA GLN A 192 -1.93 -15.12 15.43
C GLN A 192 -2.14 -14.19 14.23
N LEU A 193 -2.23 -12.87 14.45
CA LEU A 193 -2.31 -11.90 13.36
C LEU A 193 -0.96 -11.67 12.67
N ALA A 194 0.13 -11.65 13.42
CA ALA A 194 1.46 -11.67 12.83
C ALA A 194 1.68 -12.94 11.98
N ASP A 195 1.25 -14.09 12.48
CA ASP A 195 1.33 -15.37 11.77
C ASP A 195 0.45 -15.41 10.52
N LEU A 196 -0.73 -14.77 10.54
CA LEU A 196 -1.55 -14.60 9.33
C LEU A 196 -0.76 -13.86 8.24
N GLY A 197 -0.14 -12.72 8.59
CA GLY A 197 0.66 -11.95 7.64
C GLY A 197 1.88 -12.72 7.12
N ARG A 198 2.61 -13.38 8.03
CA ARG A 198 3.78 -14.21 7.68
C ARG A 198 3.39 -15.38 6.76
N GLY A 199 2.36 -16.14 7.12
CA GLY A 199 1.88 -17.27 6.33
C GLY A 199 1.33 -16.89 4.95
N ILE A 200 0.91 -15.63 4.76
CA ILE A 200 0.61 -15.11 3.41
C ILE A 200 1.90 -14.93 2.61
N GLY A 201 2.95 -14.35 3.21
CA GLY A 201 4.27 -14.19 2.60
C GLY A 201 4.90 -15.54 2.23
N GLU A 202 4.95 -16.49 3.17
CA GLU A 202 5.48 -17.85 2.93
C GLU A 202 4.81 -18.52 1.72
N ARG A 203 3.47 -18.52 1.68
CA ARG A 203 2.72 -19.12 0.55
C ARG A 203 2.95 -18.41 -0.78
N ILE A 204 3.24 -17.11 -0.77
CA ILE A 204 3.64 -16.38 -1.98
C ILE A 204 5.03 -16.83 -2.44
N ARG A 205 6.01 -16.87 -1.52
CA ARG A 205 7.38 -17.32 -1.81
C ARG A 205 7.39 -18.75 -2.36
N GLU A 206 6.62 -19.65 -1.75
CA GLU A 206 6.42 -21.02 -2.26
C GLU A 206 5.83 -21.03 -3.67
N SER A 207 4.82 -20.20 -3.94
CA SER A 207 4.21 -20.10 -5.27
C SER A 207 5.14 -19.49 -6.33
N ALA A 208 6.16 -18.74 -5.89
CA ALA A 208 7.21 -18.21 -6.75
C ALA A 208 8.34 -19.22 -7.01
N GLY A 209 8.33 -20.39 -6.36
CA GLY A 209 9.39 -21.39 -6.48
C GLY A 209 10.56 -21.17 -5.52
N GLY A 210 10.36 -20.38 -4.45
CA GLY A 210 11.35 -20.12 -3.41
C GLY A 210 12.14 -18.81 -3.59
N GLU A 211 12.24 -18.31 -4.82
CA GLU A 211 12.90 -17.05 -5.16
C GLU A 211 11.88 -15.99 -5.57
N LEU A 212 12.01 -14.80 -4.99
CA LEU A 212 11.21 -13.63 -5.34
C LEU A 212 11.99 -12.76 -6.34
N PRO A 213 11.31 -11.88 -7.09
CA PRO A 213 11.99 -10.93 -7.96
C PRO A 213 13.07 -10.15 -7.20
N ALA A 214 14.23 -9.98 -7.82
CA ALA A 214 15.26 -9.09 -7.30
C ALA A 214 14.81 -7.64 -7.55
N PHE A 215 14.84 -6.83 -6.50
CA PHE A 215 14.58 -5.39 -6.59
C PHE A 215 15.92 -4.67 -6.45
N GLU A 216 16.38 -4.00 -7.51
CA GLU A 216 17.68 -3.33 -7.50
C GLU A 216 17.68 -2.11 -6.55
N ASP A 217 18.70 -2.06 -5.70
CA ASP A 217 19.03 -0.89 -4.88
C ASP A 217 19.92 0.07 -5.71
N ASP A 218 19.32 0.76 -6.68
CA ASP A 218 19.93 1.98 -7.26
C ASP A 218 20.17 3.04 -6.18
#